data_AF-A0A6C0D8H2-F1
#
_entry.id   AF-A0A6C0D8H2-F1
#
_cell.length_a   1.000
_cell.length_b   1.000
_cell.length_c   1.000
_cell.angle_alpha   90.00
_cell.angle_beta   90.00
_cell.angle_gamma   90.00
#
_symmetry.space_group_name_H-M   'P 1'
#
loop_
_entity.id
_entity.type
_entity.pdbx_description
1 polymer ?
#
loop_
_entity_poly.entity_id
_entity_poly.type
_entity_poly.pdbx_seq_one_letter_code
_entity_poly.pdbx_strand_id
1 'polypeptide(L)'
;MEETTKSVGISLGWNCHSAVWGVNNNIREKKENGYNTCPFDMMITNYPGIVECIKNDFKHLYDENYLELVYANDNESTIINTKYRFGFNHESPGHADLYLIENWPSGKNHFVSNNYENF
;
A
#
# COMPACT_ATOMS: atom_id res chain seq x y z
N MET A 1 -21.25 16.95 -26.62
CA MET A 1 -21.09 16.89 -25.15
C MET A 1 -19.60 16.80 -24.91
N GLU A 2 -19.02 17.83 -24.31
CA GLU A 2 -17.60 17.88 -24.00
C GLU A 2 -17.39 17.03 -22.74
N GLU A 3 -16.71 15.91 -22.88
CA GLU A 3 -16.42 15.01 -21.77
C GLU A 3 -15.37 15.69 -20.89
N THR A 4 -15.79 16.24 -19.75
CA THR A 4 -14.88 16.86 -18.80
C THR A 4 -14.00 15.78 -18.19
N THR A 5 -12.76 15.67 -18.68
CA THR A 5 -11.74 14.81 -18.08
C THR A 5 -11.41 15.36 -16.69
N LYS A 6 -12.00 14.75 -15.67
CA LYS A 6 -11.68 15.08 -14.27
C LYS A 6 -10.24 14.63 -14.01
N SER A 7 -9.34 15.59 -13.81
CA SER A 7 -7.98 15.28 -13.38
C SER A 7 -8.02 14.74 -11.95
N VAL A 8 -7.49 13.54 -11.75
CA VAL A 8 -7.36 12.91 -10.43
C VAL A 8 -5.91 13.05 -10.00
N GLY A 9 -5.68 13.80 -8.92
CA GLY A 9 -4.38 13.87 -8.27
C GLY A 9 -4.13 12.57 -7.51
N ILE A 10 -3.01 11.90 -7.79
CA ILE A 10 -2.58 10.70 -7.06
C ILE A 10 -1.44 11.11 -6.14
N SER A 11 -1.60 10.85 -4.84
CA SER A 11 -0.49 10.90 -3.90
C SER A 11 0.55 9.86 -4.33
N LEU A 12 1.76 10.30 -4.65
CA LEU A 12 2.89 9.43 -4.97
C LEU A 12 3.55 8.89 -3.69
N GLY A 13 2.77 8.74 -2.62
CA GLY A 13 3.18 8.58 -1.22
C GLY A 13 4.51 7.85 -1.04
N TRP A 14 5.41 8.43 -0.25
CA TRP A 14 6.65 7.77 0.18
C TRP A 14 6.36 6.74 1.28
N ASN A 15 5.43 7.08 2.17
CA ASN A 15 4.93 6.30 3.29
C ASN A 15 3.57 6.87 3.76
N CYS A 16 2.98 6.22 4.77
CA CYS A 16 1.71 6.63 5.36
C CYS A 16 1.79 7.96 6.13
N HIS A 17 2.96 8.42 6.57
CA HIS A 17 3.09 9.68 7.31
C HIS A 17 2.68 10.90 6.48
N SER A 18 2.96 10.92 5.18
CA SER A 18 2.53 12.03 4.31
C SER A 18 1.01 12.12 4.22
N ALA A 19 0.32 10.96 4.15
CA ALA A 19 -1.13 10.90 4.16
C ALA A 19 -1.71 11.38 5.50
N VAL A 20 -1.15 10.91 6.62
CA VAL A 20 -1.53 11.33 7.98
C VAL A 20 -1.31 12.83 8.18
N TRP A 21 -0.16 13.36 7.75
CA TRP A 21 0.14 14.78 7.85
C TRP A 21 -0.85 15.63 7.05
N GLY A 22 -1.21 15.21 5.82
CA GLY A 22 -2.19 15.91 4.99
C GLY A 22 -3.56 15.99 5.66
N VAL A 23 -4.01 14.90 6.31
CA VAL A 23 -5.24 14.89 7.11
C VAL A 23 -5.14 15.84 8.30
N ASN A 24 -4.05 15.76 9.07
CA ASN A 24 -3.85 16.57 10.27
C ASN A 24 -3.75 18.08 9.97
N ASN A 25 -3.40 18.47 8.74
CA ASN A 25 -3.30 19.86 8.31
C ASN A 25 -4.48 20.31 7.43
N ASN A 26 -5.58 19.54 7.38
CA ASN A 26 -6.77 19.85 6.57
C ASN A 26 -6.48 20.05 5.07
N ILE A 27 -5.39 19.45 4.57
CA ILE A 27 -5.06 19.43 3.13
C ILE A 27 -5.81 18.28 2.44
N ARG A 28 -6.16 17.25 3.21
CA ARG A 28 -6.81 16.03 2.74
C ARG A 28 -7.97 15.68 3.65
N GLU A 29 -9.06 15.23 3.07
CA GLU A 29 -10.22 14.74 3.82
C GLU A 29 -9.91 13.39 4.48
N LYS A 30 -10.62 13.09 5.57
CA LYS A 30 -10.54 11.79 6.24
C LYS A 30 -11.36 10.74 5.48
N LYS A 31 -11.04 9.46 5.70
CA LYS A 31 -11.82 8.33 5.18
C LYS A 31 -13.31 8.40 5.56
N GLU A 32 -13.62 8.84 6.78
CA GLU A 32 -15.01 9.05 7.26
C GLU A 32 -15.79 10.08 6.44
N ASN A 33 -15.10 10.97 5.72
CA ASN A 33 -15.71 12.01 4.88
C ASN A 33 -15.74 11.64 3.39
N GLY A 34 -15.46 10.38 3.04
CA GLY A 34 -15.51 9.90 1.65
C GLY A 34 -14.17 9.94 0.91
N TYR A 35 -13.07 10.25 1.61
CA TYR A 35 -11.73 10.18 1.02
C TYR A 35 -11.28 8.73 0.81
N ASN A 36 -11.04 8.35 -0.45
CA ASN A 36 -10.44 7.06 -0.78
C ASN A 36 -8.91 7.16 -0.72
N THR A 37 -8.29 6.24 0.03
CA THR A 37 -6.84 6.10 0.12
C THR A 37 -6.23 5.97 -1.29
N CYS A 38 -5.15 6.71 -1.58
CA CYS A 38 -4.45 6.55 -2.85
C CYS A 38 -3.63 5.26 -2.83
N PRO A 39 -3.37 4.65 -4.00
CA PRO A 39 -2.65 3.37 -4.09
C PRO A 39 -1.36 3.35 -3.28
N PHE A 40 -0.56 4.42 -3.35
CA PHE A 40 0.77 4.47 -2.74
C PHE A 40 0.81 4.95 -1.28
N ASP A 41 -0.33 5.29 -0.67
CA ASP A 41 -0.34 5.88 0.68
C ASP A 41 -0.02 4.88 1.80
N MET A 42 -0.30 3.60 1.59
CA MET A 42 -0.13 2.56 2.62
C MET A 42 1.14 1.72 2.42
N MET A 43 2.02 2.16 1.53
CA MET A 43 3.24 1.43 1.18
C MET A 43 4.45 2.34 1.29
N ILE A 44 5.60 1.71 1.54
CA ILE A 44 6.91 2.33 1.39
C ILE A 44 7.29 2.24 -0.08
N THR A 45 7.36 3.37 -0.76
CA THR A 45 7.62 3.40 -2.21
C THR A 45 8.95 4.06 -2.55
N ASN A 46 9.32 3.93 -3.82
CA ASN A 46 10.37 4.72 -4.43
C ASN A 46 9.87 5.31 -5.75
N TYR A 47 10.34 6.51 -6.10
CA TYR A 47 9.88 7.24 -7.28
C TYR A 47 10.05 6.45 -8.61
N PRO A 48 11.21 5.82 -8.90
CA PRO A 48 11.37 5.01 -10.11
C PRO A 48 10.33 3.88 -10.22
N GLY A 49 10.08 3.16 -9.12
CA GLY A 49 9.07 2.11 -9.07
C GLY A 49 7.66 2.64 -9.32
N ILE A 50 7.30 3.82 -8.76
CA ILE A 50 6.00 4.45 -9.02
C ILE A 50 5.83 4.77 -10.50
N VAL A 51 6.85 5.37 -11.12
CA VAL A 51 6.82 5.71 -12.54
C VAL A 51 6.66 4.44 -13.39
N GLU A 52 7.38 3.38 -13.07
CA GLU A 52 7.28 2.11 -13.79
C GLU A 52 5.92 1.43 -13.58
N CYS A 53 5.40 1.44 -12.36
CA CYS A 53 4.10 0.89 -12.01
C CYS A 53 2.97 1.58 -12.78
N ILE A 54 2.98 2.92 -12.82
CA ILE A 54 2.01 3.72 -13.59
C ILE A 54 2.16 3.45 -15.10
N LYS A 55 3.39 3.38 -15.63
CA LYS A 55 3.63 3.09 -17.05
C LYS A 55 3.12 1.73 -17.50
N ASN A 56 3.12 0.75 -16.60
CA ASN A 56 2.59 -0.59 -16.83
C ASN A 56 1.14 -0.74 -16.36
N ASP A 57 0.42 0.35 -16.14
CA ASP A 57 -0.99 0.36 -15.72
C ASP A 57 -1.25 -0.55 -14.51
N PHE A 58 -0.38 -0.43 -13.49
CA PHE A 58 -0.45 -1.19 -12.23
C PHE A 58 -0.38 -2.72 -12.35
N LYS A 59 -0.08 -3.26 -13.53
CA LYS A 59 -0.16 -4.70 -13.88
C LYS A 59 0.45 -5.65 -12.85
N HIS A 60 1.60 -5.29 -12.28
CA HIS A 60 2.36 -6.14 -11.35
C HIS A 60 2.33 -5.64 -9.91
N LEU A 61 1.40 -4.76 -9.54
CA LEU A 61 1.39 -4.16 -8.19
C LEU A 61 1.12 -5.22 -7.12
N TYR A 62 0.16 -6.11 -7.36
CA TYR A 62 -0.28 -7.18 -6.45
C TYR A 62 -0.05 -8.57 -7.05
N ASP A 63 0.87 -8.69 -8.00
CA ASP A 63 1.19 -9.95 -8.65
C ASP A 63 2.04 -10.81 -7.71
N GLU A 64 1.48 -11.92 -7.24
CA GLU A 64 2.10 -12.88 -6.32
C GLU A 64 3.50 -13.34 -6.77
N ASN A 65 3.77 -13.37 -8.08
CA ASN A 65 5.09 -13.74 -8.62
C ASN A 65 6.18 -12.72 -8.29
N TYR A 66 5.79 -11.51 -7.88
CA TYR A 66 6.69 -10.45 -7.46
C TYR A 66 6.54 -10.11 -5.98
N LEU A 67 5.78 -10.89 -5.19
CA LEU A 67 5.67 -10.68 -3.75
C LEU A 67 6.63 -11.59 -2.99
N GLU A 68 7.46 -10.99 -2.15
CA GLU A 68 8.40 -11.71 -1.29
C GLU A 68 8.30 -11.22 0.15
N LEU A 69 8.18 -12.15 1.11
CA LEU A 69 8.29 -11.84 2.53
C LEU A 69 9.78 -11.78 2.92
N VAL A 70 10.25 -10.57 3.23
CA VAL A 70 11.64 -10.33 3.64
C VAL A 70 11.69 -10.09 5.15
N TYR A 71 12.63 -10.73 5.83
CA TYR A 71 12.82 -10.60 7.28
C TYR A 71 13.95 -9.61 7.58
N ALA A 72 13.66 -8.57 8.35
CA ALA A 72 14.67 -7.69 8.93
C ALA A 72 15.31 -8.33 10.17
N ASN A 73 14.52 -9.09 10.93
CA ASN A 73 14.92 -9.93 12.07
C ASN A 73 13.83 -10.98 12.36
N ASP A 74 14.01 -11.81 13.39
CA ASP A 74 13.09 -12.90 13.75
C ASP A 74 11.64 -12.45 14.03
N ASN A 75 11.42 -11.17 14.37
CA ASN A 75 10.12 -10.64 14.75
C ASN A 75 9.56 -9.60 13.77
N GLU A 76 10.34 -9.21 12.75
CA GLU A 76 9.98 -8.12 11.85
C GLU A 76 10.18 -8.57 10.40
N SER A 77 9.07 -8.60 9.68
CA SER A 77 9.03 -8.97 8.27
C SER A 77 8.26 -7.94 7.47
N THR A 78 8.61 -7.78 6.21
CA THR A 78 7.91 -6.92 5.27
C THR A 78 7.69 -7.64 3.96
N ILE A 79 6.47 -7.58 3.44
CA ILE A 79 6.13 -8.03 2.09
C ILE A 79 6.66 -6.99 1.11
N ILE A 80 7.45 -7.42 0.14
CA ILE A 80 8.08 -6.54 -0.86
C ILE A 80 7.59 -6.93 -2.24
N ASN A 81 7.19 -5.93 -3.04
CA ASN A 81 7.09 -6.07 -4.48
C ASN A 81 8.48 -6.02 -5.10
N THR A 82 9.03 -7.13 -5.58
CA THR A 82 10.40 -7.17 -6.15
C THR A 82 10.52 -6.48 -7.50
N LYS A 83 9.41 -6.38 -8.26
CA LYS A 83 9.36 -5.70 -9.56
C LYS A 83 9.54 -4.18 -9.41
N TYR A 84 8.79 -3.56 -8.50
CA TYR A 84 8.80 -2.11 -8.28
C TYR A 84 9.58 -1.66 -7.06
N ARG A 85 10.03 -2.60 -6.22
CA ARG A 85 10.73 -2.38 -4.95
C ARG A 85 9.92 -1.54 -3.96
N PHE A 86 8.65 -1.91 -3.80
CA PHE A 86 7.75 -1.34 -2.80
C PHE A 86 7.67 -2.25 -1.59
N GLY A 87 7.61 -1.67 -0.38
CA GLY A 87 7.30 -2.40 0.85
C GLY A 87 5.84 -2.20 1.23
N PHE A 88 5.11 -3.29 1.40
CA PHE A 88 3.70 -3.29 1.82
C PHE A 88 3.60 -3.42 3.33
N ASN A 89 4.07 -2.41 4.06
CA ASN A 89 4.15 -2.48 5.50
C ASN A 89 2.77 -2.64 6.16
N HIS A 90 1.70 -2.05 5.60
CA HIS A 90 0.35 -2.20 6.16
C HIS A 90 -0.23 -3.61 5.99
N GLU A 91 0.19 -4.33 4.97
CA GLU A 91 -0.20 -5.73 4.70
C GLU A 91 0.80 -6.72 5.32
N SER A 92 1.92 -6.25 5.88
CA SER A 92 2.97 -7.10 6.42
C SER A 92 2.65 -7.66 7.80
N PRO A 93 3.06 -8.91 8.10
CA PRO A 93 2.82 -9.51 9.41
C PRO A 93 3.36 -8.68 10.57
N GLY A 94 2.49 -8.38 11.53
CA GLY A 94 2.85 -7.73 12.80
C GLY A 94 3.06 -6.21 12.72
N HIS A 95 2.92 -5.57 11.56
CA HIS A 95 3.07 -4.12 11.47
C HIS A 95 1.99 -3.40 12.27
N ALA A 96 2.41 -2.62 13.28
CA ALA A 96 1.55 -1.83 14.17
C ALA A 96 0.34 -2.59 14.74
N ASP A 97 0.45 -3.91 14.86
CA ASP A 97 -0.64 -4.82 15.24
C ASP A 97 -1.95 -4.59 14.45
N LEU A 98 -1.85 -4.16 13.18
CA LEU A 98 -3.01 -3.86 12.33
C LEU A 98 -3.98 -5.04 12.22
N TYR A 99 -3.46 -6.27 12.22
CA TYR A 99 -4.27 -7.48 12.20
C TYR A 99 -5.26 -7.60 13.37
N LEU A 100 -4.95 -7.00 14.53
CA LEU A 100 -5.87 -6.93 15.68
C LEU A 100 -6.89 -5.81 15.50
N ILE A 101 -6.44 -4.65 15.02
CA ILE A 101 -7.26 -3.44 14.87
C ILE A 101 -8.30 -3.62 13.75
N GLU A 102 -7.87 -4.19 12.64
CA GLU A 102 -8.69 -4.43 11.44
C GLU A 102 -9.33 -5.83 11.44
N ASN A 103 -9.03 -6.64 12.46
CA ASN A 103 -9.68 -7.91 12.73
C ASN A 103 -9.54 -8.91 11.56
N TRP A 104 -8.31 -9.07 11.06
CA TRP A 104 -8.04 -9.90 9.87
C TRP A 104 -8.38 -11.37 10.13
N PRO A 105 -9.14 -12.04 9.24
CA PRO A 105 -9.65 -13.40 9.45
C PRO A 105 -8.58 -14.45 9.76
N SER A 106 -7.39 -14.33 9.19
CA SER A 106 -6.27 -15.27 9.38
C SER A 106 -5.19 -14.70 10.33
N GLY A 107 -5.53 -13.67 11.10
CA GLY A 107 -4.63 -12.98 12.01
C GLY A 107 -3.42 -12.38 11.30
N LYS A 108 -2.27 -12.36 11.98
CA LYS A 108 -1.03 -11.72 11.49
C LYS A 108 -0.54 -12.20 10.12
N ASN A 109 -0.92 -13.40 9.69
CA ASN A 109 -0.46 -14.01 8.44
C ASN A 109 -1.48 -13.90 7.30
N HIS A 110 -2.51 -13.06 7.43
CA HIS A 110 -3.61 -12.94 6.47
C HIS A 110 -3.16 -12.79 5.01
N PHE A 111 -2.23 -11.87 4.77
CA PHE A 111 -1.74 -11.54 3.44
C PHE A 111 -0.62 -12.44 2.92
N VAL A 112 -0.03 -13.32 3.74
CA VAL A 112 1.09 -14.20 3.33
C VAL A 112 0.69 -15.67 3.23
N SER A 113 -0.46 -16.05 3.78
CA SER A 113 -0.95 -17.42 3.72
C SER A 113 -1.37 -17.80 2.30
N ASN A 114 -1.25 -19.09 1.96
CA ASN A 114 -1.69 -19.65 0.67
C ASN A 114 -1.16 -18.91 -0.56
N ASN A 115 0.14 -18.59 -0.60
CA ASN A 115 0.75 -17.87 -1.73
C ASN A 115 0.11 -16.49 -1.98
N TYR A 116 -0.05 -15.69 -0.91
CA TYR A 116 -0.62 -14.34 -0.98
C TYR A 116 -2.06 -14.27 -1.50
N GLU A 117 -2.87 -15.30 -1.26
CA GLU A 117 -4.26 -15.42 -1.76
C GLU A 117 -5.17 -14.22 -1.37
N ASN A 118 -4.90 -13.58 -0.24
CA ASN A 118 -5.71 -12.45 0.28
C ASN A 118 -5.11 -11.07 -0.03
N PHE A 119 -4.11 -10.96 -0.91
CA PHE A 119 -3.43 -9.71 -1.22
C PHE A 119 -4.27 -8.72 -2.04
#